data_AF-A0A969BSZ9-F1
#
_entry.id   AF-A0A969BSZ9-F1
#
_cell.length_a   1.000
_cell.length_b   1.000
_cell.length_c   1.000
_cell.angle_alpha   90.00
_cell.angle_beta   90.00
_cell.angle_gamma   90.00
#
_symmetry.space_group_name_H-M   'P 1'
#
loop_
_entity.id
_entity.type
_entity.pdbx_description
1 polymer ?
#
loop_
_entity_poly.entity_id
_entity_poly.type
_entity_poly.pdbx_seq_one_letter_code
_entity_poly.pdbx_strand_id
1 'polypeptide(L)'
;MRRAQAMRMFGGLSDDELSQRGALGERAQAVVKRGFVQFETGVKIERIERVGEQVMIHADDERVLGPFDEVIGLHWLPPRSFAADRVAAEAG
;
A
#
# COMPACT_ATOMS: atom_id res chain seq x y z
N MET A 1 16.96 -12.48 8.17
CA MET A 1 16.06 -11.31 8.36
C MET A 1 15.20 -10.91 7.15
N ARG A 2 15.02 -11.72 6.09
CA ARG A 2 14.14 -11.35 4.95
C ARG A 2 12.70 -11.91 5.02
N ARG A 3 12.51 -13.11 5.58
CA ARG A 3 11.18 -13.76 5.70
C ARG A 3 10.22 -13.06 6.66
N ALA A 4 10.71 -12.64 7.83
CA ALA A 4 9.90 -11.95 8.85
C ALA A 4 9.31 -10.61 8.35
N GLN A 5 10.00 -9.95 7.43
CA GLN A 5 9.55 -8.68 6.83
C GLN A 5 8.40 -8.91 5.84
N ALA A 6 8.46 -10.00 5.06
CA ALA A 6 7.37 -10.40 4.16
C ALA A 6 6.11 -10.85 4.93
N MET A 7 6.26 -11.53 6.08
CA MET A 7 5.13 -11.92 6.93
C MET A 7 4.34 -10.72 7.44
N ARG A 8 5.03 -9.60 7.75
CA ARG A 8 4.35 -8.36 8.18
C ARG A 8 3.51 -7.71 7.09
N MET A 9 3.87 -7.87 5.81
CA MET A 9 3.12 -7.28 4.69
C MET A 9 1.72 -7.87 4.53
N PHE A 10 1.51 -9.09 5.02
CA PHE A 10 0.20 -9.75 5.04
C PHE A 10 -0.49 -9.65 6.42
N GLY A 11 -0.06 -8.74 7.30
CA GLY A 11 -0.75 -8.51 8.57
C GLY A 11 -0.77 -9.72 9.50
N GLY A 12 0.41 -10.28 9.80
CA GLY A 12 0.60 -11.27 10.88
C GLY A 12 0.11 -12.69 10.59
N LEU A 13 -0.73 -12.90 9.58
CA LEU A 13 -1.29 -14.20 9.21
C LEU A 13 -1.99 -14.88 10.40
N SER A 14 -1.76 -16.18 10.62
CA SER A 14 -2.32 -16.95 11.76
C SER A 14 -1.93 -16.40 13.13
N ASP A 15 -0.82 -15.66 13.21
CA ASP A 15 -0.27 -15.13 14.45
C ASP A 15 -0.74 -13.69 14.74
N ASP A 16 -1.66 -13.16 13.93
CA ASP A 16 -2.17 -11.81 14.10
C ASP A 16 -3.13 -11.72 15.29
N GLU A 17 -2.94 -10.70 16.14
CA GLU A 17 -3.82 -10.42 17.28
C GLU A 17 -5.27 -10.09 16.84
N LEU A 18 -5.45 -9.62 15.60
CA LEU A 18 -6.75 -9.38 14.99
C LEU A 18 -7.09 -10.51 14.01
N SER A 19 -7.82 -11.52 14.48
CA SER A 19 -8.13 -12.73 13.71
C SER A 19 -8.66 -12.48 12.29
N GLN A 20 -9.56 -11.51 12.12
CA GLN A 20 -10.11 -11.14 10.79
C GLN A 20 -9.05 -10.51 9.87
N ARG A 21 -8.11 -9.73 10.43
CA ARG A 21 -6.99 -9.16 9.68
C ARG A 21 -6.03 -10.26 9.25
N GLY A 22 -5.70 -11.18 10.15
CA GLY A 22 -4.90 -12.37 9.84
C GLY A 22 -5.52 -13.21 8.70
N ALA A 23 -6.82 -13.52 8.79
CA ALA A 23 -7.53 -14.28 7.77
C ALA A 23 -7.63 -13.55 6.40
N LEU A 24 -7.64 -12.21 6.39
CA LEU A 24 -7.51 -11.43 5.15
C LEU A 24 -6.09 -11.56 4.56
N GLY A 25 -5.08 -11.46 5.42
CA GLY A 25 -3.67 -11.64 5.09
C GLY A 25 -3.36 -12.98 4.41
N GLU A 26 -3.87 -14.07 4.97
CA GLU A 26 -3.69 -15.42 4.42
C GLU A 26 -4.31 -15.56 3.03
N ARG A 27 -5.51 -15.00 2.82
CA ARG A 27 -6.18 -14.99 1.51
C ARG A 27 -5.37 -14.20 0.50
N ALA A 28 -4.89 -13.01 0.87
CA ALA A 28 -4.05 -12.20 0.00
C ALA A 28 -2.74 -12.94 -0.38
N GLN A 29 -2.08 -13.55 0.60
CA GLN A 29 -0.86 -14.33 0.34
C GLN A 29 -1.13 -15.53 -0.58
N ALA A 30 -2.26 -16.22 -0.41
CA ALA A 30 -2.61 -17.35 -1.26
C ALA A 30 -2.79 -16.93 -2.74
N VAL A 31 -3.42 -15.78 -2.99
CA VAL A 31 -3.59 -15.24 -4.35
C VAL A 31 -2.23 -14.92 -5.01
N VAL A 32 -1.31 -14.32 -4.24
CA VAL A 32 0.07 -14.07 -4.72
C VAL A 32 0.81 -15.37 -4.99
N LYS A 33 0.77 -16.33 -4.06
CA LYS A 33 1.44 -17.65 -4.22
C LYS A 33 0.92 -18.43 -5.43
N ARG A 34 -0.35 -18.26 -5.78
CA ARG A 34 -0.97 -18.89 -6.96
C ARG A 34 -0.66 -18.16 -8.28
N GLY A 35 0.01 -17.00 -8.22
CA GLY A 35 0.39 -16.23 -9.41
C GLY A 35 -0.74 -15.40 -10.02
N PHE A 36 -1.89 -15.30 -9.36
CA PHE A 36 -2.99 -14.45 -9.83
C PHE A 36 -2.69 -12.95 -9.68
N VAL A 37 -1.82 -12.61 -8.74
CA VAL A 37 -1.35 -11.23 -8.49
C VAL A 37 0.18 -11.27 -8.39
N GLN A 38 0.84 -10.42 -9.17
CA GLN A 38 2.26 -10.14 -9.00
C GLN A 38 2.42 -9.13 -7.86
N PHE A 39 3.30 -9.44 -6.90
CA PHE A 39 3.51 -8.62 -5.71
C PHE A 39 4.91 -8.02 -5.72
N GLU A 40 4.99 -6.78 -6.19
CA GLU A 40 6.23 -6.01 -6.21
C GLU A 40 6.41 -5.23 -4.91
N THR A 41 7.59 -5.33 -4.31
CA THR A 41 7.92 -4.67 -3.04
C THR A 41 9.10 -3.73 -3.22
N GLY A 42 9.22 -2.76 -2.31
CA GLY A 42 10.32 -1.79 -2.36
C GLY A 42 10.32 -0.95 -3.63
N VAL A 43 9.16 -0.77 -4.27
CA VAL A 43 9.01 0.09 -5.45
C VAL A 43 8.84 1.51 -4.97
N LYS A 44 9.78 2.38 -5.32
CA LYS A 44 9.62 3.82 -5.18
C LYS A 44 9.41 4.40 -6.58
N ILE A 45 8.19 4.89 -6.80
CA ILE A 45 7.75 5.41 -8.10
C ILE A 45 8.46 6.74 -8.37
N GLU A 46 9.19 6.80 -9.48
CA GLU A 46 9.83 8.02 -9.99
C GLU A 46 8.93 8.73 -11.01
N ARG A 47 8.37 7.97 -11.95
CA ARG A 47 7.57 8.52 -13.04
C ARG A 47 6.46 7.56 -13.44
N ILE A 48 5.28 8.12 -13.72
CA ILE A 48 4.17 7.38 -14.34
C ILE A 48 4.00 7.93 -15.75
N GLU A 49 4.00 7.06 -16.74
CA GLU A 49 3.96 7.41 -18.15
C GLU A 49 2.80 6.71 -18.84
N ARG A 50 2.01 7.45 -19.62
CA ARG A 50 0.97 6.87 -20.48
C ARG A 50 1.56 6.64 -21.87
N VAL A 51 1.51 5.40 -22.35
CA VAL A 51 1.97 4.97 -23.67
C VAL A 51 0.77 4.43 -24.43
N GLY A 52 0.19 5.26 -25.30
CA GLY A 52 -1.09 4.94 -25.94
C GLY A 52 -2.20 4.82 -24.89
N GLU A 53 -2.90 3.67 -24.88
CA GLU A 53 -3.97 3.39 -23.91
C GLU A 53 -3.45 2.84 -22.57
N GLN A 54 -2.18 2.43 -22.51
CA GLN A 54 -1.60 1.76 -21.35
C GLN A 54 -0.71 2.68 -20.52
N VAL A 55 -0.38 2.22 -19.32
CA VAL A 55 0.44 2.94 -18.34
C VAL A 55 1.69 2.13 -17.99
N MET A 56 2.84 2.80 -18.02
CA MET A 56 4.12 2.31 -17.54
C MET A 56 4.49 3.04 -16.24
N ILE A 57 4.96 2.30 -15.25
CA ILE A 57 5.45 2.86 -13.98
C ILE A 57 6.96 2.67 -13.93
N HIS A 58 7.69 3.78 -13.87
CA HIS A 58 9.14 3.81 -13.74
C HIS A 58 9.49 3.97 -12.27
N ALA A 59 10.27 3.02 -11.75
CA ALA A 59 10.83 3.08 -10.41
C ALA A 59 12.18 3.79 -10.41
N ASP A 60 12.60 4.29 -9.26
CA ASP A 60 13.90 4.97 -9.09
C ASP A 60 15.12 4.03 -9.12
N ASP A 61 14.89 2.72 -9.20
CA ASP A 61 15.90 1.67 -9.32
C ASP A 61 15.96 1.04 -10.72
N GLU A 62 15.65 1.84 -11.75
CA GLU A 62 15.65 1.48 -13.18
C GLU A 62 14.58 0.45 -13.60
N ARG A 63 13.81 -0.11 -12.66
CA ARG A 63 12.71 -1.01 -12.99
C ARG A 63 11.59 -0.26 -13.72
N VAL A 64 11.04 -0.90 -14.73
CA VAL A 64 9.82 -0.46 -15.42
C VAL A 64 8.75 -1.53 -15.23
N LEU A 65 7.62 -1.16 -14.64
CA LEU A 65 6.47 -2.02 -14.41
C LEU A 65 5.35 -1.71 -15.40
N GLY A 66 4.65 -2.75 -15.84
CA GLY A 66 3.58 -2.67 -16.83
C GLY A 66 3.93 -3.43 -18.12
N PRO A 67 3.18 -3.19 -19.22
CA PRO A 67 2.10 -2.22 -19.32
C PRO A 67 0.87 -2.58 -18.47
N PHE A 68 0.19 -1.56 -17.95
CA PHE A 68 -1.08 -1.69 -17.23
C PHE A 68 -2.19 -0.97 -17.98
N ASP A 69 -3.38 -1.58 -18.03
CA ASP A 69 -4.56 -0.93 -18.59
C ASP A 69 -5.13 0.13 -17.63
N GLU A 70 -5.01 -0.10 -16.31
CA GLU A 70 -5.46 0.83 -15.27
C GLU A 70 -4.49 0.81 -14.07
N VAL A 71 -4.31 1.98 -13.44
CA VAL A 71 -3.51 2.14 -12.22
C VAL A 71 -4.34 2.84 -11.16
N ILE A 72 -4.53 2.18 -10.02
CA ILE A 72 -5.26 2.72 -8.87
C ILE A 72 -4.25 3.08 -7.77
N GLY A 73 -4.19 4.38 -7.44
CA GLY A 73 -3.32 4.88 -6.38
C GLY A 73 -4.06 5.02 -5.05
N LEU A 74 -3.49 4.48 -3.97
CA LEU A 74 -3.94 4.73 -2.61
C LEU A 74 -3.02 5.76 -1.96
N HIS A 75 -3.51 6.99 -1.78
CA HIS A 75 -2.81 8.01 -1.00
C HIS A 75 -3.33 8.03 0.42
N TRP A 76 -2.47 7.67 1.38
CA TRP A 76 -2.73 7.97 2.78
C TRP A 76 -2.41 9.44 3.05
N LEU A 77 -3.43 10.24 3.29
CA LEU A 77 -3.29 11.57 3.88
C LEU A 77 -3.51 11.43 5.39
N PRO A 78 -2.51 11.69 6.25
CA PRO A 78 -2.76 11.72 7.68
C PRO A 78 -3.81 12.81 8.00
N PRO A 79 -4.65 12.62 9.03
CA PRO A 79 -5.57 13.66 9.45
C PRO A 79 -4.75 14.91 9.76
N ARG A 80 -5.16 16.07 9.20
CA ARG A 80 -4.63 17.36 9.68
C ARG A 80 -4.95 17.39 11.19
N SER A 81 -3.94 17.69 12.01
CA SER A 81 -4.15 17.88 13.44
C SER A 81 -5.38 18.78 13.64
N PHE A 82 -6.32 18.37 14.47
CA PHE A 82 -7.32 19.28 15.01
C PHE A 82 -6.53 20.43 15.66
N ALA A 83 -6.45 21.58 14.98
CA ALA A 83 -6.18 22.81 15.69
C ALA A 83 -7.38 22.95 16.63
N ALA A 84 -7.14 22.74 17.92
CA ALA A 84 -8.11 23.12 18.92
C ALA A 84 -8.25 24.64 18.79
N ASP A 85 -9.26 25.08 18.04
CA ASP A 85 -9.84 26.40 18.24
C ASP A 85 -10.28 26.41 19.70
N ARG A 86 -9.39 26.90 20.57
CA ARG A 86 -9.78 27.36 21.89
C ARG A 86 -10.75 28.50 21.60
N VAL A 87 -12.02 28.21 21.78
CA VAL A 87 -13.08 29.19 21.98
C VAL A 87 -12.55 30.19 23.01
N ALA A 88 -12.05 31.31 22.52
CA ALA A 88 -11.90 32.52 23.32
C ALA A 88 -13.29 33.17 23.35
N ALA A 89 -14.18 32.56 24.12
CA ALA A 89 -15.39 33.20 24.59
C ALA A 89 -15.60 32.73 26.02
N GLU A 90 -15.75 33.73 26.90
CA GLU A 90 -16.21 33.63 28.28
C GLU A 90 -15.17 33.25 29.33
N ALA A 91 -14.43 34.26 29.80
CA ALA A 91 -14.43 34.63 31.22
C ALA A 91 -13.81 36.03 31.41
N GLY A 92 -14.62 36.98 31.87
CA GLY A 92 -14.22 38.15 32.67
C GLY A 92 -13.58 39.31 31.93
#